data_AF-W4LQF2-F1
#
_entry.id   AF-W4LQF2-F1
#
_cell.length_a   1.000
_cell.length_b   1.000
_cell.length_c   1.000
_cell.angle_alpha   90.00
_cell.angle_beta   90.00
_cell.angle_gamma   90.00
#
_symmetry.space_group_name_H-M   'P 1'
#
loop_
_entity.id
_entity.type
_entity.pdbx_description
1 polymer ?
#
loop_
_entity_poly.entity_id
_entity_poly.type
_entity_poly.pdbx_seq_one_letter_code
_entity_poly.pdbx_strand_id
1 'polypeptide(L)'
;LCASGVFERFPDLKFATIEAGIGWVPWLLDAMDEGYRKHHFWVRPKLEKMPSDYYRAHGFATFQEDPSGLELAEPYGLVDNFMWANDYPHHEGTWPHSAEAIERTMHKLNDVQRAKILGLNAAGFFGFEVPDHQRLEAYL
;
A
#
# COMPACT_ATOMS: atom_id res chain seq x y z
N LEU A 1 -12.92 0.93 -6.78
CA LEU A 1 -13.24 -0.23 -5.91
C LEU A 1 -13.82 0.22 -4.57
N CYS A 2 -13.12 1.09 -3.82
CA CYS A 2 -13.54 1.50 -2.47
C CYS A 2 -14.92 2.16 -2.34
N ALA A 3 -15.45 2.79 -3.39
CA ALA A 3 -16.75 3.46 -3.36
C ALA A 3 -17.95 2.56 -3.78
N SER A 4 -17.72 1.35 -4.29
CA SER A 4 -18.76 0.55 -4.97
C SER A 4 -19.46 -0.51 -4.10
N GLY A 5 -19.06 -0.64 -2.83
CA GLY A 5 -19.54 -1.69 -1.92
C GLY A 5 -19.03 -3.10 -2.28
N VAL A 6 -18.02 -3.21 -3.15
CA VAL A 6 -17.47 -4.53 -3.54
C VAL A 6 -16.82 -5.25 -2.35
N PHE A 7 -16.15 -4.52 -1.47
CA PHE A 7 -15.46 -5.09 -0.32
C PHE A 7 -16.39 -5.51 0.81
N GLU A 8 -17.61 -4.96 0.88
CA GLU A 8 -18.65 -5.47 1.79
C GLU A 8 -19.23 -6.80 1.28
N ARG A 9 -19.32 -6.96 -0.05
CA ARG A 9 -19.79 -8.21 -0.66
C ARG A 9 -18.72 -9.31 -0.67
N PHE A 10 -17.44 -8.91 -0.76
CA PHE A 10 -16.29 -9.81 -0.83
C PHE A 10 -15.22 -9.34 0.17
N PRO A 11 -15.37 -9.66 1.46
CA PRO A 11 -14.51 -9.14 2.53
C PRO A 11 -13.06 -9.63 2.46
N ASP A 12 -12.78 -10.72 1.74
CA ASP A 12 -11.42 -11.24 1.58
C ASP A 12 -10.74 -10.76 0.28
N LEU A 13 -11.46 -10.01 -0.56
CA LEU A 13 -10.91 -9.51 -1.82
C LEU A 13 -9.82 -8.47 -1.55
N LYS A 14 -8.62 -8.72 -2.07
CA LYS A 14 -7.51 -7.76 -2.09
C LYS A 14 -7.26 -7.30 -3.52
N PHE A 15 -6.70 -6.10 -3.70
CA PHE A 15 -6.26 -5.60 -5.00
C PHE A 15 -4.93 -4.86 -4.89
N ALA A 16 -4.20 -4.76 -6.00
CA ALA A 16 -2.98 -3.97 -6.06
C ALA A 16 -2.92 -3.13 -7.33
N THR A 17 -2.44 -1.89 -7.23
CA THR A 17 -1.97 -1.11 -8.40
C THR A 17 -0.49 -1.36 -8.59
N ILE A 18 -0.12 -1.92 -9.73
CA ILE A 18 1.27 -2.26 -10.05
C ILE A 18 1.88 -1.13 -10.86
N GLU A 19 3.09 -0.71 -10.49
CA GLU A 19 3.91 0.28 -11.22
C GLU A 19 3.26 1.68 -11.31
N ALA A 20 2.37 2.00 -10.36
CA ALA A 20 1.62 3.26 -10.34
C ALA A 20 2.20 4.31 -9.38
N GLY A 21 3.29 3.97 -8.68
CA GLY A 21 3.78 4.75 -7.54
C GLY A 21 2.80 4.75 -6.36
N ILE A 22 3.19 5.45 -5.30
CA ILE A 22 2.46 5.45 -4.01
C ILE A 22 2.14 6.86 -3.49
N GLY A 23 2.79 7.91 -4.01
CA GLY A 23 2.61 9.29 -3.56
C GLY A 23 1.19 9.85 -3.75
N TRP A 24 0.41 9.27 -4.66
CA TRP A 24 -0.99 9.66 -4.89
C TRP A 24 -1.97 9.05 -3.87
N VAL A 25 -1.58 7.96 -3.19
CA VAL A 25 -2.48 7.19 -2.31
C VAL A 25 -2.96 8.02 -1.11
N PRO A 26 -2.10 8.74 -0.36
CA PRO A 26 -2.56 9.60 0.74
C PRO A 26 -3.63 10.60 0.30
N TRP A 27 -3.39 11.29 -0.81
CA TRP A 27 -4.37 12.24 -1.39
C TRP A 27 -5.66 11.54 -1.80
N LEU A 28 -5.59 10.34 -2.39
CA LEU A 28 -6.77 9.57 -2.76
C LEU A 28 -7.65 9.28 -1.53
N LEU A 29 -7.04 8.88 -0.41
CA LEU A 29 -7.79 8.58 0.82
C LEU A 29 -8.62 9.79 1.26
N ASP A 30 -7.99 10.97 1.31
CA ASP A 30 -8.65 12.22 1.66
C ASP A 30 -9.74 12.59 0.65
N ALA A 31 -9.43 12.51 -0.65
CA ALA A 31 -10.35 12.89 -1.71
C ALA A 31 -11.60 12.00 -1.74
N MET A 32 -11.45 10.68 -1.57
CA MET A 32 -12.58 9.76 -1.52
C MET A 32 -13.46 10.01 -0.29
N ASP A 33 -12.85 10.22 0.87
CA ASP A 33 -13.57 10.47 2.12
C ASP A 33 -14.27 11.83 2.11
N GLU A 34 -13.61 12.85 1.58
CA GLU A 34 -14.21 14.17 1.32
C GLU A 34 -15.43 14.04 0.42
N GLY A 35 -15.29 13.37 -0.73
CA GLY A 35 -16.38 13.14 -1.67
C GLY A 35 -17.54 12.39 -1.01
N TYR A 36 -17.24 11.37 -0.20
CA TYR A 36 -18.24 10.59 0.52
C TYR A 36 -19.04 11.43 1.53
N ARG A 37 -18.37 12.33 2.27
CA ARG A 37 -19.01 13.21 3.27
C ARG A 37 -19.74 14.39 2.64
N LYS A 38 -19.04 15.17 1.83
CA LYS A 38 -19.56 16.44 1.28
C LYS A 38 -20.66 16.19 0.25
N HIS A 39 -20.55 15.11 -0.53
CA HIS A 39 -21.55 14.75 -1.53
C HIS A 39 -22.50 13.63 -1.07
N HIS A 40 -22.59 13.38 0.25
CA HIS A 40 -23.35 12.26 0.82
C HIS A 40 -24.79 12.16 0.28
N PHE A 41 -25.47 13.25 -0.07
CA PHE A 41 -26.82 13.16 -0.64
C PHE A 41 -26.86 12.30 -1.92
N TRP A 42 -25.84 12.44 -2.78
CA TRP A 42 -25.74 11.80 -4.10
C TRP A 42 -25.03 10.45 -4.09
N VAL A 43 -24.23 10.19 -3.06
CA VAL A 43 -23.41 8.95 -2.98
C VAL A 43 -24.30 7.72 -2.90
N ARG A 44 -24.13 6.80 -3.84
CA ARG A 44 -24.74 5.46 -3.86
C ARG A 44 -23.70 4.43 -4.35
N PRO A 45 -23.61 3.23 -3.73
CA PRO A 45 -24.36 2.79 -2.55
C PRO A 45 -23.95 3.54 -1.27
N LYS A 46 -24.67 3.31 -0.18
CA LYS A 46 -24.18 3.65 1.16
C LYS A 46 -23.28 2.52 1.64
N LEU A 47 -22.15 2.90 2.20
CA LEU A 47 -21.12 2.04 2.75
C LEU A 47 -21.15 2.15 4.29
N GLU A 48 -20.81 1.06 4.95
CA GLU A 48 -20.69 0.95 6.40
C GLU A 48 -19.46 1.69 6.94
N LYS A 49 -18.37 1.70 6.18
CA LYS A 49 -17.12 2.40 6.51
C LYS A 49 -16.80 3.51 5.51
N MET A 50 -15.79 4.31 5.80
CA MET A 50 -15.31 5.30 4.84
C MET A 50 -14.60 4.61 3.67
N PRO A 51 -14.66 5.15 2.45
CA PRO A 51 -13.87 4.62 1.33
C PRO A 51 -12.37 4.44 1.65
N SER A 52 -11.78 5.33 2.44
CA SER A 52 -10.38 5.21 2.85
C SER A 52 -10.12 3.98 3.73
N ASP A 53 -11.06 3.60 4.59
CA ASP A 53 -10.96 2.41 5.43
C ASP A 53 -10.89 1.14 4.59
N TYR A 54 -11.68 1.07 3.51
CA TYR A 54 -11.61 -0.05 2.57
C TYR A 54 -10.30 -0.07 1.79
N TYR A 55 -9.71 1.09 1.45
CA TYR A 55 -8.39 1.06 0.83
C TYR A 55 -7.36 0.48 1.81
N ARG A 56 -7.33 0.95 3.06
CA ARG A 56 -6.37 0.45 4.06
C ARG A 56 -6.52 -1.05 4.32
N ALA A 57 -7.75 -1.58 4.28
CA ALA A 57 -7.99 -3.00 4.51
C ALA A 57 -7.73 -3.91 3.30
N HIS A 58 -7.87 -3.42 2.06
CA HIS A 58 -7.91 -4.26 0.87
C HIS A 58 -6.93 -3.88 -0.25
N GLY A 59 -6.47 -2.63 -0.26
CA GLY A 59 -5.70 -2.04 -1.35
C GLY A 59 -4.21 -2.07 -1.10
N PHE A 60 -3.46 -2.39 -2.15
CA PHE A 60 -2.01 -2.35 -2.15
C PHE A 60 -1.53 -1.52 -3.35
N ALA A 61 -0.31 -1.00 -3.27
CA ALA A 61 0.31 -0.30 -4.39
C ALA A 61 1.81 -0.61 -4.43
N THR A 62 2.35 -0.79 -5.64
CA THR A 62 3.79 -0.98 -5.82
C THR A 62 4.49 0.29 -6.29
N PHE A 63 5.77 0.35 -5.96
CA PHE A 63 6.66 1.45 -6.34
C PHE A 63 8.11 0.98 -6.40
N GLN A 64 8.94 1.73 -7.14
CA GLN A 64 10.39 1.64 -7.11
C GLN A 64 10.95 2.67 -6.11
N GLU A 65 10.92 3.94 -6.51
CA GLU A 65 11.42 5.08 -5.75
C GLU A 65 10.36 6.16 -5.71
N ASP A 66 9.78 6.38 -4.53
CA ASP A 66 8.75 7.38 -4.33
C ASP A 66 8.90 7.99 -2.93
N PRO A 67 9.82 8.96 -2.76
CA PRO A 67 10.06 9.56 -1.46
C PRO A 67 8.80 10.23 -0.91
N SER A 68 7.94 10.80 -1.77
CA SER A 68 6.71 11.45 -1.33
C SER A 68 5.74 10.46 -0.71
N GLY A 69 5.52 9.30 -1.34
CA GLY A 69 4.68 8.26 -0.76
C GLY A 69 5.27 7.64 0.50
N LEU A 70 6.60 7.47 0.57
CA LEU A 70 7.29 6.94 1.76
C LEU A 70 7.15 7.87 2.97
N GLU A 71 7.35 9.18 2.81
CA GLU A 71 7.21 10.16 3.90
C GLU A 71 5.78 10.21 4.46
N LEU A 72 4.78 9.92 3.62
CA LEU A 72 3.37 9.94 4.00
C LEU A 72 2.84 8.57 4.46
N ALA A 73 3.64 7.50 4.35
CA ALA A 73 3.21 6.14 4.64
C ALA A 73 2.75 5.98 6.10
N GLU A 74 3.57 6.39 7.07
CA GLU A 74 3.25 6.25 8.48
C GLU A 74 2.12 7.20 8.94
N PRO A 75 2.15 8.51 8.64
CA PRO A 75 1.08 9.43 9.05
C PRO A 75 -0.31 9.05 8.53
N TYR A 76 -0.41 8.36 7.39
CA TYR A 76 -1.67 7.91 6.80
C TYR A 76 -2.03 6.45 7.13
N GLY A 77 -1.17 5.73 7.85
CA GLY A 77 -1.36 4.31 8.19
C GLY A 77 -1.33 3.39 6.96
N LEU A 78 -0.37 3.61 6.06
CA LEU A 78 -0.22 2.94 4.77
C LEU A 78 1.01 2.03 4.67
N VAL A 79 1.78 1.88 5.75
CA VAL A 79 2.96 0.99 5.78
C VAL A 79 2.60 -0.45 5.39
N ASP A 80 1.39 -0.90 5.74
CA ASP A 80 0.88 -2.25 5.42
C ASP A 80 0.29 -2.36 3.99
N ASN A 81 0.25 -1.26 3.23
CA ASN A 81 -0.37 -1.21 1.89
C ASN A 81 0.66 -1.02 0.76
N PHE A 82 1.91 -0.69 1.08
CA PHE A 82 2.95 -0.44 0.08
C PHE A 82 3.87 -1.65 -0.10
N MET A 83 4.20 -1.96 -1.35
CA MET A 83 5.08 -3.07 -1.72
C MET A 83 6.16 -2.55 -2.65
N TRP A 84 7.42 -2.68 -2.26
CA TRP A 84 8.52 -2.30 -3.15
C TRP A 84 8.69 -3.34 -4.26
N ALA A 85 8.95 -2.88 -5.48
CA ALA A 85 9.28 -3.72 -6.62
C ALA A 85 10.41 -3.06 -7.42
N ASN A 86 11.26 -3.87 -8.06
CA ASN A 86 12.38 -3.32 -8.84
C ASN A 86 12.04 -3.01 -10.31
N ASP A 87 10.89 -3.50 -10.77
CA ASP A 87 10.38 -3.36 -12.14
C ASP A 87 11.38 -3.77 -13.25
N TYR A 88 12.07 -4.89 -13.05
CA TYR A 88 12.94 -5.45 -14.08
C TYR A 88 12.12 -5.95 -15.30
N PRO A 89 12.57 -5.68 -16.55
CA PRO A 89 13.82 -5.04 -16.97
C PRO A 89 13.67 -3.58 -17.42
N HIS A 90 12.65 -2.87 -16.94
CA HIS A 90 12.28 -1.55 -17.44
C HIS A 90 13.31 -0.47 -17.07
N HIS A 91 13.30 0.64 -17.80
CA HIS A 91 14.27 1.74 -17.63
C HIS A 91 14.00 2.56 -16.37
N GLU A 92 12.73 2.70 -16.02
CA GLU A 92 12.20 3.24 -14.77
C GLU A 92 12.41 2.29 -13.58
N GLY A 93 12.80 1.04 -13.84
CA GLY A 93 13.19 0.07 -12.84
C GLY A 93 14.51 0.43 -12.14
N THR A 94 14.85 -0.35 -11.11
CA THR A 94 16.07 -0.11 -10.31
C THR A 94 17.18 -1.12 -10.58
N TRP A 95 16.93 -2.16 -11.38
CA TRP A 95 17.96 -3.15 -11.72
C TRP A 95 19.08 -2.51 -12.56
N PRO A 96 20.37 -2.82 -12.30
CA PRO A 96 20.93 -3.75 -11.31
C PRO A 96 21.26 -3.13 -9.94
N HIS A 97 20.87 -1.88 -9.68
CA HIS A 97 21.22 -1.10 -8.49
C HIS A 97 20.08 -1.01 -7.47
N SER A 98 19.34 -2.11 -7.29
CA SER A 98 18.16 -2.15 -6.43
C SER A 98 18.49 -1.92 -4.96
N ALA A 99 19.62 -2.44 -4.46
CA ALA A 99 20.03 -2.23 -3.07
C ALA A 99 20.32 -0.74 -2.81
N GLU A 100 21.03 -0.08 -3.72
CA GLU A 100 21.34 1.34 -3.64
C GLU A 100 20.08 2.21 -3.77
N ALA A 101 19.06 1.76 -4.51
CA ALA A 101 17.76 2.43 -4.60
C ALA A 101 16.96 2.36 -3.30
N ILE A 102 16.98 1.20 -2.64
CA ILE A 102 16.37 1.03 -1.32
C ILE A 102 17.05 1.93 -0.29
N GLU A 103 18.38 1.94 -0.22
CA GLU A 103 19.08 2.71 0.81
C GLU A 103 18.92 4.23 0.66
N ARG A 104 18.87 4.76 -0.58
CA ARG A 104 18.68 6.20 -0.77
C ARG A 104 17.27 6.69 -0.43
N THR A 105 16.25 5.83 -0.52
CA THR A 105 14.84 6.21 -0.31
C THR A 105 14.27 5.81 1.05
N MET A 106 14.76 4.73 1.67
CA MET A 106 14.18 4.15 2.88
C MET A 106 15.01 4.39 4.15
N HIS A 107 15.87 5.41 4.16
CA HIS A 107 16.78 5.70 5.28
C HIS A 107 16.08 6.18 6.57
N LYS A 108 14.82 6.64 6.48
CA LYS A 108 14.01 7.06 7.63
C LYS A 108 13.11 5.97 8.20
N LEU A 109 12.93 4.88 7.48
CA LEU A 109 12.09 3.77 7.92
C LEU A 109 12.84 2.91 8.93
N ASN A 110 12.15 2.47 9.98
CA ASN A 110 12.69 1.47 10.89
C ASN A 110 12.67 0.06 10.26
N ASP A 111 13.37 -0.89 10.88
CA ASP A 111 13.49 -2.26 10.36
C ASP A 111 12.15 -2.96 10.15
N VAL A 112 11.15 -2.68 11.01
CA VAL A 112 9.80 -3.26 10.89
C VAL A 112 9.09 -2.71 9.66
N GLN A 113 9.11 -1.40 9.45
CA GLN A 113 8.53 -0.75 8.27
C GLN A 113 9.21 -1.22 6.98
N ARG A 114 10.55 -1.34 7.00
CA ARG A 114 11.33 -1.83 5.86
C ARG A 114 10.97 -3.28 5.54
N ALA A 115 10.92 -4.17 6.53
CA ALA A 115 10.55 -5.57 6.31
C ALA A 115 9.14 -5.70 5.72
N LYS A 116 8.18 -4.91 6.21
CA LYS A 116 6.81 -4.82 5.66
C LYS A 116 6.83 -4.47 4.18
N ILE A 117 7.41 -3.32 3.86
CA ILE A 117 7.39 -2.75 2.52
C ILE A 117 8.22 -3.57 1.52
N LEU A 118 9.36 -4.11 1.94
CA LEU A 118 10.28 -4.86 1.08
C LEU A 118 9.87 -6.33 0.86
N GLY A 119 8.98 -6.90 1.69
CA GLY A 119 8.64 -8.31 1.54
C GLY A 119 7.41 -8.82 2.27
N LEU A 120 7.16 -8.45 3.52
CA LEU A 120 6.08 -9.07 4.30
C LEU A 120 4.68 -8.72 3.78
N ASN A 121 4.48 -7.50 3.25
CA ASN A 121 3.22 -7.12 2.62
C ASN A 121 2.95 -7.95 1.36
N ALA A 122 3.98 -8.15 0.52
CA ALA A 122 3.88 -9.00 -0.66
C ALA A 122 3.62 -10.46 -0.27
N ALA A 123 4.30 -10.98 0.77
CA ALA A 123 4.06 -12.32 1.27
C ALA A 123 2.60 -12.50 1.75
N GLY A 124 2.06 -11.54 2.51
CA GLY A 124 0.66 -11.58 2.95
C GLY A 124 -0.36 -11.35 1.83
N PHE A 125 0.01 -10.64 0.77
CA PHE A 125 -0.83 -10.43 -0.41
C PHE A 125 -0.91 -11.70 -1.29
N PHE A 126 0.23 -12.30 -1.60
CA PHE A 126 0.32 -13.48 -2.46
C PHE A 126 0.19 -14.83 -1.73
N GLY A 127 0.20 -14.82 -0.40
CA GLY A 127 0.14 -16.03 0.42
C GLY A 127 1.46 -16.81 0.43
N PHE A 128 2.60 -16.11 0.35
CA PHE A 128 3.91 -16.75 0.43
C PHE A 128 4.26 -17.12 1.87
N GLU A 129 4.92 -18.27 2.02
CA GLU A 129 5.50 -18.66 3.30
C GLU A 129 6.74 -17.81 3.59
N VAL A 130 6.71 -17.09 4.71
CA VAL A 130 7.88 -16.34 5.19
C VAL A 130 8.76 -17.28 6.01
N PRO A 131 10.05 -17.46 5.66
CA PRO A 131 10.98 -18.29 6.43
C PRO A 131 11.11 -17.80 7.88
N ASP A 132 11.26 -18.72 8.83
CA ASP A 132 11.28 -18.40 10.28
C ASP A 132 12.30 -17.32 10.65
N HIS A 133 13.49 -17.33 10.02
CA HIS A 133 14.55 -16.36 10.27
C HIS A 133 14.26 -14.94 9.76
N GLN A 134 13.18 -14.74 8.98
CA GLN A 134 12.73 -13.45 8.45
C GLN A 134 11.42 -12.98 9.11
N ARG A 135 10.84 -13.78 10.02
CA ARG A 135 9.68 -13.38 10.80
C ARG A 135 10.14 -12.44 11.91
N LEU A 136 9.72 -11.19 11.86
CA LEU A 136 9.88 -10.27 12.98
C LEU A 136 9.00 -10.76 14.14
N GLU A 137 9.52 -10.77 15.37
CA GLU A 137 8.79 -11.22 16.58
C GLU A 137 7.44 -10.51 16.78
N ALA A 138 7.24 -9.34 16.15
CA ALA A 138 6.00 -8.56 16.16
C ALA A 138 4.84 -9.14 15.29
N TYR A 139 5.00 -10.33 14.72
CA TYR A 139 3.95 -11.05 13.96
C TYR A 139 3.45 -12.34 14.65
N LEU A 140 3.77 -12.52 15.94
CA LEU A 140 3.13 -13.47 16.85
C LEU A 140 2.04 -12.77 17.68
#